data_AF-A0A1E5SYP5-F1
#
_entry.id   AF-A0A1E5SYP5-F1
#
_cell.length_a   1.000
_cell.length_b   1.000
_cell.length_c   1.000
_cell.angle_alpha   90.00
_cell.angle_beta   90.00
_cell.angle_gamma   90.00
#
_symmetry.space_group_name_H-M   'P 1'
#
loop_
_entity.id
_entity.type
_entity.pdbx_description
1 polymer ?
#
loop_
_entity_poly.entity_id
_entity_poly.type
_entity_poly.pdbx_seq_one_letter_code
_entity_poly.pdbx_strand_id
1 'polypeptide(L)'
;MLRVELESDRLRFNQQGSLIAHSDSEIEISILCFTQPPRPPKLSPCSECGDFQIESGQRFFFTPNPILFRENEGYLELTIRNTEGEVWRHRINIEPPLIA
;
A
#
# COMPACT_ATOMS: atom_id res chain seq x y z
N MET A 1 15.23 -13.03 -8.46
CA MET A 1 15.27 -11.56 -8.76
C MET A 1 13.89 -10.95 -8.62
N LEU A 2 13.72 -10.03 -7.67
CA LEU A 2 12.45 -9.35 -7.40
C LEU A 2 12.19 -8.18 -8.36
N ARG A 3 11.06 -8.23 -9.07
CA ARG A 3 10.58 -7.13 -9.92
C ARG A 3 9.15 -6.77 -9.53
N VAL A 4 8.85 -5.47 -9.45
CA VAL A 4 7.53 -4.97 -9.06
C VAL A 4 7.03 -3.99 -10.12
N GLU A 5 5.78 -4.18 -10.52
CA GLU A 5 5.03 -3.33 -11.45
C GLU A 5 3.88 -2.69 -10.69
N LEU A 6 4.01 -1.41 -10.37
CA LEU A 6 2.98 -0.64 -9.68
C LEU A 6 2.18 0.16 -10.71
N GLU A 7 0.85 0.08 -10.63
CA GLU A 7 -0.05 0.78 -11.57
C GLU A 7 0.00 2.30 -11.42
N SER A 8 0.06 2.81 -10.19
CA SER A 8 0.10 4.24 -9.89
C SER A 8 0.83 4.53 -8.58
N ASP A 9 1.59 5.62 -8.55
CA ASP A 9 2.26 6.19 -7.36
C ASP A 9 1.35 7.16 -6.58
N ARG A 10 0.12 7.36 -7.05
CA ARG A 10 -0.91 8.21 -6.44
C ARG A 10 -2.27 7.55 -6.48
N LEU A 11 -3.02 7.68 -5.39
CA LEU A 11 -4.40 7.17 -5.30
C LEU A 11 -5.27 8.20 -4.61
N ARG A 12 -6.54 8.28 -4.99
CA ARG A 12 -7.55 8.95 -4.15
C ARG A 12 -7.91 8.05 -2.96
N PHE A 13 -8.39 8.65 -1.87
CA PHE A 13 -8.80 7.95 -0.64
C PHE A 13 -9.83 6.82 -0.82
N ASN A 14 -10.52 6.72 -1.96
CA ASN A 14 -11.47 5.66 -2.31
C ASN A 14 -11.12 4.91 -3.61
N GLN A 15 -9.92 5.12 -4.15
CA GLN A 15 -9.46 4.50 -5.38
C GLN A 15 -8.68 3.23 -5.07
N GLN A 16 -9.04 2.14 -5.75
CA GLN A 16 -8.26 0.91 -5.71
C GLN A 16 -6.95 1.09 -6.49
N GLY A 17 -5.84 0.69 -5.88
CA GLY A 17 -4.56 0.51 -6.55
C GLY A 17 -4.27 -0.96 -6.78
N SER A 18 -3.36 -1.24 -7.71
CA SER A 18 -2.88 -2.59 -7.94
C SER A 18 -1.39 -2.64 -8.25
N LEU A 19 -0.79 -3.79 -7.96
CA LEU A 19 0.57 -4.10 -8.32
C LEU A 19 0.72 -5.56 -8.73
N ILE A 20 1.79 -5.86 -9.46
CA ILE A 20 2.22 -7.22 -9.75
C ILE A 20 3.68 -7.34 -9.28
N ALA A 21 3.99 -8.38 -8.51
CA ALA A 21 5.35 -8.70 -8.13
C ALA A 21 5.78 -10.04 -8.74
N HIS A 22 6.99 -10.10 -9.27
CA HIS A 22 7.61 -11.28 -9.84
C HIS A 22 8.86 -11.62 -9.03
N SER A 23 8.97 -12.88 -8.62
CA SER A 23 10.13 -13.46 -7.93
C SER A 23 10.20 -14.96 -8.25
N ASP A 24 11.39 -15.54 -8.10
CA ASP A 24 11.61 -16.99 -8.20
C ASP A 24 11.25 -17.73 -6.90
N SER A 25 10.90 -16.97 -5.86
CA SER A 25 10.57 -17.44 -4.51
C SER A 25 9.25 -16.83 -4.00
N GLU A 26 8.78 -17.28 -2.83
CA GLU A 26 7.64 -16.69 -2.16
C GLU A 26 7.82 -15.17 -1.93
N ILE A 27 6.71 -14.44 -2.05
CA ILE A 27 6.65 -12.98 -1.97
C ILE A 27 5.69 -12.59 -0.87
N GLU A 28 6.16 -11.72 0.02
CA GLU A 28 5.34 -11.06 1.02
C GLU A 28 5.23 -9.56 0.73
N ILE A 29 4.02 -9.03 0.85
CA ILE A 29 3.72 -7.61 0.78
C ILE A 29 3.30 -7.13 2.18
N SER A 30 4.02 -6.16 2.71
CA SER A 30 3.61 -5.36 3.87
C SER A 30 3.07 -4.01 3.41
N ILE A 31 1.92 -3.62 3.93
CA ILE A 31 1.30 -2.32 3.66
C ILE A 31 1.06 -1.59 4.97
N LEU A 32 1.49 -0.33 5.04
CA LEU A 32 1.31 0.54 6.19
C LEU A 32 0.67 1.87 5.77
N CYS A 33 -0.30 2.35 6.54
CA CYS A 33 -0.91 3.66 6.35
C CYS A 33 -0.28 4.71 7.28
N PHE A 34 0.05 5.87 6.74
CA PHE A 34 0.56 7.01 7.49
C PHE A 34 -0.24 8.27 7.18
N THR A 35 -0.79 8.92 8.19
CA THR A 35 -1.35 10.28 8.08
C THR A 35 -0.34 11.31 8.56
N GLN A 36 -0.39 12.51 7.99
CA GLN A 36 0.34 13.65 8.54
C GLN A 36 -0.20 13.99 9.95
N PRO A 37 0.61 14.58 10.84
CA PRO A 37 0.17 14.97 12.18
C PRO A 37 -1.03 15.93 12.15
N PRO A 38 -1.97 15.84 13.12
CA PRO A 38 -1.92 14.99 14.32
C PRO A 38 -2.30 13.52 14.07
N ARG A 39 -1.66 12.57 14.78
CA ARG A 39 -2.10 11.16 14.77
C ARG A 39 -3.56 11.11 15.25
N PRO A 40 -4.49 10.50 14.50
CA PRO A 40 -5.85 10.34 14.98
C PRO A 40 -5.84 9.57 16.31
N PRO A 41 -6.65 9.96 17.31
CA PRO A 41 -6.62 9.38 18.67
C PRO A 41 -7.05 7.89 18.74
N LYS A 42 -7.33 7.24 17.61
CA LYS A 42 -7.69 5.82 17.49
C LYS A 42 -7.15 5.27 16.17
N LEU A 43 -5.88 4.88 16.15
CA LEU A 43 -5.30 4.14 15.03
C LEU A 43 -5.71 2.68 15.16
N SER A 44 -6.85 2.33 14.57
CA SER A 44 -7.14 0.92 14.28
C SER A 44 -6.37 0.51 13.02
N PRO A 45 -5.70 -0.65 13.00
CA PRO A 45 -5.15 -1.19 11.77
C PRO A 45 -6.28 -1.33 10.73
N CYS A 46 -6.05 -0.80 9.53
CA CYS A 46 -6.98 -0.93 8.43
C CYS A 46 -6.91 -2.35 7.83
N SER A 47 -7.96 -2.81 7.13
CA SER A 47 -7.95 -4.11 6.43
C SER A 47 -6.80 -4.24 5.43
N GLU A 48 -6.32 -3.11 4.94
CA GLU A 48 -5.26 -3.00 3.96
C GLU A 48 -3.90 -2.79 4.61
N CYS A 49 -3.87 -2.58 5.92
CA CYS A 49 -2.67 -2.45 6.73
C CYS A 49 -2.31 -3.83 7.26
N GLY A 50 -1.18 -4.39 6.83
CA GLY A 50 -0.77 -5.71 7.26
C GLY A 50 0.17 -6.38 6.27
N ASP A 51 0.41 -7.66 6.53
CA ASP A 51 1.29 -8.51 5.75
C ASP A 51 0.47 -9.54 4.97
N PHE A 52 0.76 -9.69 3.68
CA PHE A 52 0.04 -10.54 2.74
C PHE A 52 1.03 -11.39 1.96
N GLN A 53 0.74 -12.68 1.84
CA GLN A 53 1.47 -13.58 0.94
C GLN A 53 0.81 -13.51 -0.44
N ILE A 54 1.62 -13.39 -1.50
CA ILE A 54 1.14 -13.41 -2.88
C ILE A 54 1.96 -14.36 -3.74
N GLU A 55 1.33 -14.92 -4.76
CA GLU A 55 2.02 -15.73 -5.76
C GLU A 55 2.77 -14.84 -6.76
N SER A 56 3.90 -15.33 -7.26
CA SER A 56 4.66 -14.63 -8.30
C SER A 56 3.81 -14.41 -9.56
N GLY A 57 3.75 -13.17 -10.03
CA GLY A 57 2.91 -12.76 -11.17
C GLY A 57 1.44 -12.55 -10.84
N GLN A 58 1.01 -12.79 -9.60
CA GLN A 58 -0.35 -12.48 -9.16
C GLN A 58 -0.53 -10.97 -9.04
N ARG A 59 -1.66 -10.47 -9.57
CA ARG A 59 -2.07 -9.09 -9.33
C ARG A 59 -2.65 -8.97 -7.93
N PHE A 60 -2.07 -8.09 -7.14
CA PHE A 60 -2.53 -7.74 -5.80
C PHE A 60 -3.26 -6.40 -5.85
N PHE A 61 -4.42 -6.33 -5.20
CA PHE A 61 -5.25 -5.12 -5.14
C PHE A 61 -5.30 -4.60 -3.70
N PHE A 62 -5.24 -3.28 -3.56
CA PHE A 62 -5.33 -2.61 -2.26
C PHE A 62 -6.14 -1.32 -2.40
N THR A 63 -6.77 -0.89 -1.32
CA THR A 63 -7.53 0.36 -1.28
C THR A 63 -7.10 1.15 -0.05
N PRO A 64 -6.79 2.45 -0.15
CA PRO A 64 -6.52 3.26 1.04
C PRO A 64 -7.74 3.25 1.97
N ASN A 65 -7.52 3.24 3.29
CA ASN A 65 -8.65 3.31 4.21
C ASN A 65 -9.36 4.67 4.08
N PRO A 66 -10.62 4.71 3.62
CA PRO A 66 -11.28 5.97 3.31
C PRO A 66 -11.60 6.78 4.56
N ILE A 67 -11.73 6.15 5.74
CA ILE A 67 -11.99 6.86 7.01
C ILE A 67 -10.73 7.60 7.45
N LEU A 68 -9.57 6.95 7.31
CA LEU A 68 -8.28 7.49 7.76
C LEU A 68 -7.85 8.71 6.93
N PHE A 69 -8.04 8.65 5.61
CA PHE A 69 -7.60 9.68 4.65
C PHE A 69 -8.70 10.66 4.21
N ARG A 70 -9.94 10.56 4.73
CA ARG A 70 -11.03 11.49 4.38
C ARG A 70 -10.70 12.95 4.71
N GLU A 71 -10.12 13.15 5.89
CA GLU A 71 -9.85 14.48 6.47
C GLU A 71 -8.36 14.75 6.63
N ASN A 72 -7.51 13.78 6.29
CA ASN A 72 -6.07 13.86 6.52
C ASN A 72 -5.33 13.52 5.23
N GLU A 73 -4.32 14.33 4.91
CA GLU A 73 -3.30 13.94 3.95
C GLU A 73 -2.47 12.78 4.50
N GLY A 74 -1.96 11.94 3.61
CA GLY A 74 -1.08 10.88 4.01
C GLY A 74 -0.63 10.01 2.85
N TYR A 75 -0.08 8.85 3.18
CA TYR A 75 0.48 7.92 2.21
C TYR A 75 0.37 6.47 2.68
N LEU A 76 0.44 5.57 1.72
CA LEU A 76 0.73 4.15 1.94
C LEU A 76 2.22 3.92 1.77
N GLU A 77 2.80 3.11 2.63
CA GLU A 77 4.11 2.51 2.41
C GLU A 77 3.93 1.04 2.06
N LEU A 78 4.39 0.67 0.87
CA LEU A 78 4.43 -0.70 0.40
C LEU A 78 5.84 -1.22 0.57
N THR A 79 6.00 -2.36 1.25
CA THR A 79 7.25 -3.12 1.32
C THR A 79 7.00 -4.51 0.75
N ILE A 80 7.70 -4.87 -0.31
CA ILE A 80 7.63 -6.19 -0.92
C ILE A 80 8.96 -6.88 -0.69
N ARG A 81 8.93 -8.07 -0.10
CA ARG A 81 10.11 -8.86 0.19
C ARG A 81 9.97 -10.27 -0.34
N ASN A 82 11.07 -10.85 -0.81
CA ASN A 82 11.15 -12.26 -1.15
C ASN A 82 11.98 -13.03 -0.10
N THR A 83 11.93 -14.36 -0.11
CA THR A 83 12.67 -15.20 0.85
C THR A 83 14.18 -15.19 0.64
N GLU A 84 14.65 -14.72 -0.52
CA GLU A 84 16.07 -14.48 -0.82
C GLU A 84 16.61 -13.20 -0.17
N GLY A 85 15.74 -12.37 0.43
CA GLY A 85 16.09 -11.15 1.12
C GLY A 85 16.12 -9.90 0.24
N GLU A 86 15.69 -9.99 -1.02
CA GLU A 86 15.46 -8.82 -1.86
C GLU A 86 14.24 -8.05 -1.35
N VAL A 87 14.37 -6.72 -1.30
CA VAL A 87 13.32 -5.84 -0.77
C VAL A 87 13.09 -4.70 -1.73
N TRP A 88 11.83 -4.48 -2.08
CA TRP A 88 11.35 -3.31 -2.79
C TRP A 88 10.46 -2.48 -1.86
N ARG A 89 10.69 -1.16 -1.80
CA ARG A 89 9.88 -0.24 -0.98
C ARG A 89 9.40 0.93 -1.82
N HIS A 90 8.14 1.31 -1.63
CA HIS A 90 7.57 2.44 -2.33
C HIS A 90 6.50 3.17 -1.53
N ARG A 91 6.38 4.47 -1.77
CA ARG A 91 5.37 5.33 -1.15
C ARG A 91 4.32 5.70 -2.18
N ILE A 92 3.06 5.51 -1.82
CA ILE A 92 1.90 5.97 -2.62
C ILE A 92 1.22 7.10 -1.88
N ASN A 93 1.19 8.29 -2.48
CA ASN A 93 0.53 9.44 -1.87
C ASN A 93 -1.00 9.30 -2.02
N ILE A 94 -1.72 9.57 -0.93
CA ILE A 94 -3.18 9.54 -0.92
C ILE A 94 -3.71 10.95 -1.07
N GLU A 95 -4.40 11.20 -2.18
CA GLU A 95 -5.05 12.47 -2.46
C GLU A 95 -6.36 12.57 -1.66
N PRO A 96 -6.59 13.67 -0.94
CA PRO A 96 -7.86 13.94 -0.28
C PRO A 96 -8.98 14.10 -1.33
N PRO A 97 -10.26 14.00 -0.92
CA PRO A 97 -11.37 14.31 -1.82
C PRO A 97 -11.21 15.70 -2.43
N LEU A 98 -11.48 15.81 -3.74
CA LEU A 98 -11.74 17.11 -4.37
C LEU A 98 -13.02 17.64 -3.72
N ILE A 99 -12.86 18.58 -2.77
CA ILE A 99 -13.98 19.32 -2.22
C ILE A 99 -14.57 20.13 -3.37
N ALA A 100 -15.79 19.78 -3.78
CA ALA A 100 -16.61 20.55 -4.72
C ALA A 100 -17.44 21.60 -3.97
#